data_AF-A0A7S2HU95-F1
#
_entry.id   AF-A0A7S2HU95-F1
#
_cell.length_a   1.000
_cell.length_b   1.000
_cell.length_c   1.000
_cell.angle_alpha   90.00
_cell.angle_beta   90.00
_cell.angle_gamma   90.00
#
_symmetry.space_group_name_H-M   'P 1'
#
loop_
_entity.id
_entity.type
_entity.pdbx_description
1 polymer ?
#
loop_
_entity_poly.entity_id
_entity_poly.type
_entity_poly.pdbx_seq_one_letter_code
_entity_poly.pdbx_strand_id
1 'polypeptide(L)'
;IQVYNYHISPAIWGTSGSAIGRIGVICHETGHYFSLPDLYDTDNNGEGIGSYGLMANSWGFDGSQRYPPKLSPWSQIKVGWLLPAKVNEISSSGNYEAFPSYTGGPNGDKDIVYKISSGYQSGEYLLIENRQKIGFELAVPKEGLCIWHIDESVGHLDQGYPGQTGWPANGLHYQNSLLQADGNYEMEKNQNRGNGGDVYQPGMSIGPSAFADPANGPFPNTDSYKGGVLTKTDITIDNIVANGENFVFSVSFGETAAPVTAPPTMFPTKTPTAAPVTSPPTKSPTKTPTVTPTVSQAPTQSPTSSPTKAPTPPPTLKPDGASCSSGTECQSGLCRTTGPASERGCYSEGGGGGGGCTLLAKNSACNVNGDCCSGVCKTSNNRCE
;
A
#
# COMPACT_ATOMS: atom_id res chain seq x y z
N ILE A 1 -19.52 8.67 -32.14
CA ILE A 1 -18.68 7.90 -31.19
C ILE A 1 -17.77 8.91 -30.51
N GLN A 2 -17.83 9.01 -29.18
CA GLN A 2 -16.85 9.78 -28.40
C GLN A 2 -15.96 8.78 -27.67
N VAL A 3 -14.66 8.96 -27.79
CA VAL A 3 -13.65 8.22 -27.02
C VAL A 3 -13.16 9.18 -25.94
N TYR A 4 -13.27 8.79 -24.67
CA TYR A 4 -12.96 9.67 -23.53
C TYR A 4 -11.48 9.64 -23.18
N ASN A 5 -10.94 8.47 -22.82
CA ASN A 5 -9.52 8.29 -22.50
C ASN A 5 -8.88 7.34 -23.52
N TYR A 6 -7.78 7.76 -24.14
CA TYR A 6 -6.91 6.92 -24.97
C TYR A 6 -5.43 7.25 -24.66
N HIS A 7 -4.53 6.27 -24.73
CA HIS A 7 -3.09 6.51 -24.83
C HIS A 7 -2.59 5.87 -26.12
N ILE A 8 -1.54 6.44 -26.68
CA ILE A 8 -0.93 5.98 -27.91
C ILE A 8 0.53 5.70 -27.60
N SER A 9 0.99 4.51 -27.95
CA SER A 9 2.39 4.15 -27.88
C SER A 9 2.91 3.80 -29.27
N PRO A 10 4.17 4.14 -29.59
CA PRO A 10 4.73 3.84 -30.90
C PRO A 10 4.93 2.34 -31.07
N ALA A 11 4.58 1.82 -32.25
CA ALA A 11 4.83 0.42 -32.61
C ALA A 11 6.32 0.13 -32.87
N ILE A 12 7.09 1.16 -33.21
CA ILE A 12 8.53 1.08 -33.49
C ILE A 12 9.34 1.85 -32.44
N TRP A 13 10.57 1.39 -32.22
CA TRP A 13 11.52 2.08 -31.35
C TRP A 13 12.11 3.30 -32.03
N GLY A 14 12.19 4.42 -31.30
CA GLY A 14 12.68 5.70 -31.82
C GLY A 14 11.69 6.37 -32.77
N THR A 15 12.16 7.36 -33.54
CA THR A 15 11.33 8.11 -34.49
C THR A 15 11.17 7.41 -35.84
N SER A 16 12.04 6.45 -36.16
CA SER A 16 12.02 5.65 -37.39
C SER A 16 12.80 4.35 -37.19
N GLY A 17 12.56 3.34 -38.03
CA GLY A 17 13.29 2.06 -38.02
C GLY A 17 12.38 0.84 -38.05
N SER A 18 12.96 -0.33 -37.81
CA SER A 18 12.28 -1.63 -37.81
C SER A 18 12.25 -2.34 -36.46
N ALA A 19 12.94 -1.80 -35.45
CA ALA A 19 12.93 -2.37 -34.11
C ALA A 19 11.57 -2.14 -33.46
N ILE A 20 11.01 -3.19 -32.84
CA ILE A 20 9.72 -3.13 -32.16
C ILE A 20 9.81 -2.19 -30.94
N GLY A 21 8.76 -1.40 -30.71
CA GLY A 21 8.60 -0.57 -29.52
C GLY A 21 8.78 -1.37 -28.23
N ARG A 22 9.35 -0.74 -27.20
CA ARG A 22 9.69 -1.45 -25.96
C ARG A 22 8.56 -1.34 -24.95
N ILE A 23 8.40 -2.38 -24.15
CA ILE A 23 7.22 -2.56 -23.32
C ILE A 23 7.16 -1.57 -22.14
N GLY A 24 8.30 -1.03 -21.69
CA GLY A 24 8.37 -0.17 -20.50
C GLY A 24 7.44 1.04 -20.55
N VAL A 25 7.50 1.84 -21.62
CA VAL A 25 6.60 3.00 -21.78
C VAL A 25 5.14 2.55 -21.84
N ILE A 26 4.83 1.47 -22.58
CA ILE A 26 3.47 0.94 -22.66
C ILE A 26 2.94 0.59 -21.27
N CYS A 27 3.75 -0.10 -20.45
CA CYS A 27 3.40 -0.45 -19.08
C CYS A 27 3.17 0.78 -18.19
N HIS A 28 4.02 1.80 -18.30
CA HIS A 28 3.90 3.04 -17.52
C HIS A 28 2.62 3.81 -17.86
N GLU A 29 2.36 4.03 -19.15
CA GLU A 29 1.12 4.68 -19.61
C GLU A 29 -0.13 3.89 -19.22
N THR A 30 -0.04 2.56 -19.26
CA THR A 30 -1.13 1.68 -18.77
C THR A 30 -1.34 1.84 -17.25
N GLY A 31 -0.31 2.18 -16.49
CA GLY A 31 -0.44 2.54 -15.07
C GLY A 31 -1.38 3.73 -14.85
N HIS A 32 -1.28 4.77 -15.68
CA HIS A 32 -2.20 5.91 -15.63
C HIS A 32 -3.66 5.53 -15.93
N TYR A 33 -3.89 4.52 -16.78
CA TYR A 33 -5.24 3.96 -16.98
C TYR A 33 -5.84 3.39 -15.70
N PHE A 34 -4.99 2.82 -14.86
CA PHE A 34 -5.36 2.34 -13.54
C PHE A 34 -5.31 3.43 -12.46
N SER A 35 -5.30 4.71 -12.87
CA SER A 35 -5.31 5.88 -11.98
C SER A 35 -4.07 5.99 -11.07
N LEU A 36 -2.94 5.42 -11.49
CA LEU A 36 -1.67 5.67 -10.85
C LEU A 36 -1.10 7.01 -11.30
N PRO A 37 -0.63 7.87 -10.38
CA PRO A 37 0.10 9.08 -10.74
C PRO A 37 1.53 8.73 -11.15
N ASP A 38 2.22 9.70 -11.75
CA ASP A 38 3.68 9.69 -11.78
C ASP A 38 4.23 9.72 -10.35
N LEU A 39 5.23 8.90 -10.10
CA LEU A 39 5.98 8.82 -8.85
C LEU A 39 7.44 9.23 -9.03
N TYR A 40 7.77 9.81 -10.19
CA TYR A 40 8.95 10.65 -10.38
C TYR A 40 8.53 12.11 -10.38
N ASP A 41 9.51 12.99 -10.40
CA ASP A 41 9.25 14.40 -10.46
C ASP A 41 9.12 14.93 -11.90
N THR A 42 7.97 15.54 -12.19
CA THR A 42 7.68 16.16 -13.48
C THR A 42 8.48 17.44 -13.79
N ASP A 43 9.11 18.08 -12.80
CA ASP A 43 9.92 19.30 -13.00
C ASP A 43 11.44 19.08 -12.96
N ASN A 44 11.88 17.81 -12.94
CA ASN A 44 13.29 17.36 -12.93
C ASN A 44 14.10 17.80 -11.70
N ASN A 45 13.48 18.04 -10.55
CA ASN A 45 14.15 18.27 -9.27
C ASN A 45 14.39 16.99 -8.45
N GLY A 46 13.78 15.86 -8.84
CA GLY A 46 14.01 14.54 -8.26
C GLY A 46 13.72 13.38 -9.23
N GLU A 47 14.06 12.18 -8.81
CA GLU A 47 13.73 10.93 -9.51
C GLU A 47 12.62 10.17 -8.78
N GLY A 48 12.07 10.73 -7.69
CA GLY A 48 11.05 10.15 -6.83
C GLY A 48 11.47 8.78 -6.29
N ILE A 49 10.72 7.71 -6.61
CA ILE A 49 11.11 6.33 -6.24
C ILE A 49 12.09 5.66 -7.22
N GLY A 50 12.60 6.42 -8.20
CA GLY A 50 13.61 5.98 -9.16
C GLY A 50 13.27 4.70 -9.91
N SER A 51 14.29 3.90 -10.24
CA SER A 51 14.12 2.64 -10.96
C SER A 51 13.57 1.51 -10.07
N TYR A 52 13.25 1.79 -8.81
CA TYR A 52 12.51 0.87 -7.96
C TYR A 52 10.99 0.89 -8.25
N GLY A 53 10.47 1.83 -9.04
CA GLY A 53 9.04 1.83 -9.37
C GLY A 53 8.76 2.13 -10.83
N LEU A 54 7.87 1.33 -11.44
CA LEU A 54 7.40 1.55 -12.81
C LEU A 54 6.87 2.97 -13.04
N MET A 55 6.14 3.51 -12.07
CA MET A 55 5.55 4.85 -12.15
C MET A 55 6.56 5.97 -11.93
N ALA A 56 7.82 5.66 -11.60
CA ALA A 56 8.90 6.63 -11.54
C ALA A 56 9.84 6.51 -12.74
N ASN A 57 10.30 5.30 -13.07
CA ASN A 57 11.17 5.10 -14.23
C ASN A 57 10.85 3.80 -14.98
N SER A 58 10.15 3.93 -16.09
CA SER A 58 9.79 2.82 -16.98
C SER A 58 10.97 2.16 -17.72
N TRP A 59 12.15 2.78 -17.69
CA TRP A 59 13.36 2.24 -18.33
C TRP A 59 14.06 1.19 -17.48
N GLY A 60 13.79 1.17 -16.17
CA GLY A 60 14.47 0.31 -15.21
C GLY A 60 15.96 0.57 -15.07
N PHE A 61 16.61 -0.25 -14.25
CA PHE A 61 18.04 -0.12 -13.96
C PHE A 61 18.95 -0.46 -15.14
N ASP A 62 18.49 -1.27 -16.10
CA ASP A 62 19.27 -1.59 -17.30
C ASP A 62 19.14 -0.54 -18.41
N GLY A 63 18.27 0.46 -18.23
CA GLY A 63 18.03 1.51 -19.22
C GLY A 63 17.49 0.98 -20.56
N SER A 64 16.95 -0.24 -20.59
CA SER A 64 16.52 -0.86 -21.84
C SER A 64 15.04 -0.68 -22.10
N GLN A 65 14.20 -0.38 -21.11
CA GLN A 65 12.72 -0.47 -21.20
C GLN A 65 12.18 -1.86 -21.61
N ARG A 66 13.02 -2.90 -21.68
CA ARG A 66 12.56 -4.27 -21.98
C ARG A 66 12.08 -4.99 -20.72
N TYR A 67 12.67 -4.62 -19.59
CA TYR A 67 12.35 -5.14 -18.26
C TYR A 67 11.92 -3.96 -17.38
N PRO A 68 10.71 -3.40 -17.60
CA PRO A 68 10.17 -2.37 -16.71
C PRO A 68 10.22 -2.84 -15.26
N PRO A 69 10.51 -1.93 -14.31
CA PRO A 69 10.41 -2.24 -12.90
C PRO A 69 9.01 -2.70 -12.53
N LYS A 70 8.91 -3.44 -11.44
CA LYS A 70 7.64 -3.67 -10.75
C LYS A 70 7.00 -2.34 -10.33
N LEU A 71 5.68 -2.36 -10.18
CA LEU A 71 4.96 -1.35 -9.41
C LEU A 71 5.44 -1.38 -7.95
N SER A 72 5.55 -0.21 -7.32
CA SER A 72 5.79 -0.14 -5.86
C SER A 72 4.67 -0.84 -5.09
N PRO A 73 4.90 -1.28 -3.84
CA PRO A 73 3.85 -1.88 -3.00
C PRO A 73 2.61 -1.01 -2.90
N TRP A 74 2.78 0.30 -2.70
CA TRP A 74 1.67 1.26 -2.67
C TRP A 74 0.88 1.27 -3.99
N SER A 75 1.57 1.32 -5.13
CA SER A 75 0.91 1.30 -6.44
C SER A 75 0.12 0.01 -6.65
N GLN A 76 0.65 -1.14 -6.24
CA GLN A 76 -0.04 -2.43 -6.35
C GLN A 76 -1.29 -2.49 -5.46
N ILE A 77 -1.24 -1.93 -4.25
CA ILE A 77 -2.40 -1.80 -3.36
C ILE A 77 -3.45 -0.89 -4.00
N LYS A 78 -3.04 0.27 -4.51
CA LYS A 78 -3.92 1.27 -5.12
C LYS A 78 -4.72 0.72 -6.30
N VAL A 79 -4.11 -0.11 -7.14
CA VAL A 79 -4.79 -0.75 -8.28
C VAL A 79 -5.47 -2.08 -7.92
N GLY A 80 -5.38 -2.52 -6.66
CA GLY A 80 -6.00 -3.75 -6.16
C GLY A 80 -5.34 -5.05 -6.64
N TRP A 81 -4.10 -4.99 -7.13
CA TRP A 81 -3.33 -6.18 -7.55
C TRP A 81 -2.64 -6.85 -6.36
N LEU A 82 -2.30 -6.07 -5.35
CA LEU A 82 -1.98 -6.61 -4.04
C LEU A 82 -3.26 -6.65 -3.19
N LEU A 83 -3.88 -7.83 -3.11
CA LEU A 83 -5.12 -8.01 -2.34
C LEU A 83 -4.87 -7.68 -0.85
N PRO A 84 -5.85 -7.11 -0.12
CA PRO A 84 -5.69 -6.77 1.30
C PRO A 84 -5.22 -7.94 2.16
N ALA A 85 -5.63 -9.18 1.85
CA ALA A 85 -5.21 -10.39 2.55
C ALA A 85 -3.72 -10.74 2.39
N LYS A 86 -3.00 -10.06 1.49
CA LYS A 86 -1.55 -10.20 1.26
C LYS A 86 -0.73 -9.03 1.82
N VAL A 87 -1.40 -8.04 2.42
CA VAL A 87 -0.77 -6.96 3.19
C VAL A 87 -0.82 -7.36 4.66
N ASN A 88 0.32 -7.80 5.19
CA ASN A 88 0.42 -8.27 6.56
C ASN A 88 0.70 -7.08 7.50
N GLU A 89 -0.31 -6.67 8.26
CA GLU A 89 -0.14 -5.63 9.27
C GLU A 89 0.72 -6.14 10.44
N ILE A 90 1.76 -5.38 10.78
CA ILE A 90 2.61 -5.58 11.96
C ILE A 90 2.16 -4.57 13.02
N SER A 91 1.56 -5.08 14.11
CA SER A 91 1.03 -4.26 15.21
C SER A 91 1.59 -4.62 16.58
N SER A 92 2.56 -5.54 16.63
CA SER A 92 3.22 -5.98 17.86
C SER A 92 4.70 -6.22 17.60
N SER A 93 5.56 -6.05 18.61
CA SER A 93 6.98 -6.37 18.46
C SER A 93 7.18 -7.87 18.20
N GLY A 94 8.12 -8.24 17.35
CA GLY A 94 8.37 -9.63 16.97
C GLY A 94 9.30 -9.80 15.78
N ASN A 95 9.45 -11.05 15.34
CA ASN A 95 10.27 -11.44 14.19
C ASN A 95 9.38 -11.78 13.00
N TYR A 96 9.76 -11.33 11.81
CA TYR A 96 9.00 -11.44 10.58
C TYR A 96 9.89 -11.96 9.45
N GLU A 97 9.30 -12.65 8.48
CA GLU A 97 10.02 -13.20 7.32
C GLU A 97 9.39 -12.69 6.01
N ALA A 98 10.12 -11.86 5.28
CA ALA A 98 9.74 -11.38 3.97
C ALA A 98 10.25 -12.32 2.87
N PHE A 99 9.31 -12.97 2.19
CA PHE A 99 9.56 -13.75 0.99
C PHE A 99 9.77 -12.84 -0.23
N PRO A 100 10.48 -13.29 -1.28
CA PRO A 100 10.69 -12.49 -2.48
C PRO A 100 9.35 -12.03 -3.06
N SER A 101 9.20 -10.73 -3.28
CA SER A 101 7.91 -10.18 -3.68
C SER A 101 7.48 -10.67 -5.07
N TYR A 102 8.41 -11.08 -5.95
CA TYR A 102 8.12 -11.61 -7.28
C TYR A 102 7.69 -13.10 -7.29
N THR A 103 8.34 -13.95 -6.50
CA THR A 103 8.13 -15.41 -6.54
C THR A 103 7.20 -15.92 -5.44
N GLY A 104 7.13 -15.22 -4.30
CA GLY A 104 6.25 -15.56 -3.18
C GLY A 104 6.82 -16.59 -2.21
N GLY A 105 6.05 -16.86 -1.14
CA GLY A 105 6.42 -17.83 -0.11
C GLY A 105 6.16 -19.31 -0.49
N PRO A 106 6.41 -20.27 0.43
CA PRO A 106 6.31 -21.72 0.19
C PRO A 106 4.96 -22.21 -0.35
N ASN A 107 3.89 -21.47 -0.11
CA ASN A 107 2.54 -21.76 -0.60
C ASN A 107 2.23 -21.15 -1.98
N GLY A 108 3.23 -20.54 -2.64
CA GLY A 108 3.05 -19.80 -3.90
C GLY A 108 2.44 -18.41 -3.72
N ASP A 109 2.36 -17.92 -2.49
CA ASP A 109 1.82 -16.61 -2.14
C ASP A 109 2.81 -15.50 -2.55
N LYS A 110 2.63 -15.00 -3.78
CA LYS A 110 3.38 -13.87 -4.35
C LYS A 110 2.98 -12.54 -3.70
N ASP A 111 3.87 -11.55 -3.86
CA ASP A 111 3.63 -10.15 -3.48
C ASP A 111 3.36 -9.90 -1.99
N ILE A 112 3.94 -10.69 -1.09
CA ILE A 112 3.80 -10.43 0.36
C ILE A 112 4.49 -9.12 0.73
N VAL A 113 3.72 -8.20 1.31
CA VAL A 113 4.20 -6.91 1.83
C VAL A 113 3.78 -6.81 3.28
N TYR A 114 4.70 -6.37 4.14
CA TYR A 114 4.36 -6.01 5.51
C TYR A 114 4.00 -4.53 5.59
N LYS A 115 3.00 -4.20 6.40
CA LYS A 115 2.59 -2.82 6.67
C LYS A 115 2.74 -2.53 8.16
N ILE A 116 3.28 -1.37 8.49
CA ILE A 116 3.33 -0.85 9.86
C ILE A 116 2.59 0.48 9.87
N SER A 117 1.36 0.50 10.38
CA SER A 117 0.58 1.73 10.60
C SER A 117 0.49 2.15 12.06
N SER A 118 0.73 1.22 12.99
CA SER A 118 0.82 1.54 14.42
C SER A 118 1.96 2.52 14.67
N GLY A 119 1.71 3.59 15.44
CA GLY A 119 2.67 4.67 15.69
C GLY A 119 2.58 5.84 14.70
N TYR A 120 1.86 5.69 13.59
CA TYR A 120 1.64 6.76 12.60
C TYR A 120 0.22 7.33 12.68
N GLN A 121 0.06 8.55 12.15
CA GLN A 121 -1.27 9.13 11.95
C GLN A 121 -1.98 8.45 10.78
N SER A 122 -3.32 8.49 10.75
CA SER A 122 -4.12 7.89 9.66
C SER A 122 -3.63 8.34 8.27
N GLY A 123 -3.34 7.39 7.39
CA GLY A 123 -2.83 7.66 6.04
C GLY A 123 -1.31 7.75 5.93
N GLU A 124 -0.57 7.69 7.03
CA GLU A 124 0.89 7.52 7.04
C GLU A 124 1.24 6.13 7.57
N TYR A 125 2.22 5.46 6.96
CA TYR A 125 2.64 4.11 7.33
C TYR A 125 3.92 3.70 6.61
N LEU A 126 4.56 2.65 7.10
CA LEU A 126 5.63 1.95 6.37
C LEU A 126 5.10 0.75 5.61
N LEU A 127 5.66 0.49 4.43
CA LEU A 127 5.55 -0.80 3.74
C LEU A 127 6.93 -1.44 3.62
N ILE A 128 7.02 -2.75 3.77
CA ILE A 128 8.27 -3.50 3.68
C ILE A 128 8.08 -4.63 2.67
N GLU A 129 8.97 -4.71 1.67
CA GLU A 129 9.03 -5.83 0.73
C GLU A 129 10.46 -6.34 0.56
N ASN A 130 10.60 -7.62 0.22
CA ASN A 130 11.88 -8.22 -0.15
C ASN A 130 11.99 -8.25 -1.68
N ARG A 131 12.97 -7.55 -2.24
CA ARG A 131 13.25 -7.55 -3.67
C ARG A 131 14.46 -8.40 -3.99
N GLN A 132 14.30 -9.26 -4.99
CA GLN A 132 15.32 -10.20 -5.44
C GLN A 132 15.57 -10.03 -6.93
N LYS A 133 16.78 -10.38 -7.39
CA LYS A 133 17.15 -10.38 -8.82
C LYS A 133 16.50 -11.56 -9.56
N ILE A 134 15.18 -11.47 -9.77
CA ILE A 134 14.38 -12.52 -10.38
C ILE A 134 13.44 -11.91 -11.43
N GLY A 135 13.26 -12.59 -12.56
CA GLY A 135 12.33 -12.15 -13.60
C GLY A 135 12.69 -10.79 -14.18
N PHE A 136 11.78 -9.82 -14.12
CA PHE A 136 11.99 -8.46 -14.64
C PHE A 136 12.91 -7.61 -13.74
N GLU A 137 13.21 -8.10 -12.54
CA GLU A 137 14.04 -7.41 -11.55
C GLU A 137 15.51 -7.88 -11.60
N LEU A 138 15.92 -8.65 -12.62
CA LEU A 138 17.30 -9.14 -12.78
C LEU A 138 18.35 -8.02 -12.79
N ALA A 139 17.96 -6.83 -13.22
CA ALA A 139 18.83 -5.66 -13.30
C ALA A 139 18.85 -4.79 -12.04
N VAL A 140 18.05 -5.10 -11.01
CA VAL A 140 18.12 -4.38 -9.73
C VAL A 140 19.58 -4.44 -9.22
N PRO A 141 20.17 -3.33 -8.74
CA PRO A 141 21.60 -3.32 -8.41
C PRO A 141 21.94 -4.31 -7.30
N LYS A 142 21.03 -4.46 -6.33
CA LYS A 142 21.20 -5.33 -5.17
C LYS A 142 19.86 -5.84 -4.65
N GLU A 143 19.80 -7.14 -4.38
CA GLU A 143 18.71 -7.77 -3.65
C GLU A 143 18.69 -7.34 -2.18
N GLY A 144 17.52 -7.23 -1.56
CA GLY A 144 17.41 -6.75 -0.18
C GLY A 144 15.99 -6.38 0.24
N LEU A 145 15.87 -5.89 1.47
CA LEU A 145 14.63 -5.29 1.96
C LEU A 145 14.51 -3.85 1.46
N CYS A 146 13.40 -3.53 0.81
CA CYS A 146 12.97 -2.17 0.54
C CYS A 146 11.97 -1.75 1.63
N ILE A 147 12.23 -0.62 2.25
CA ILE A 147 11.32 0.00 3.23
C ILE A 147 10.80 1.29 2.62
N TRP A 148 9.48 1.39 2.50
CA TRP A 148 8.77 2.49 1.88
C TRP A 148 8.06 3.29 2.96
N HIS A 149 8.17 4.61 2.93
CA HIS A 149 7.38 5.51 3.78
C HIS A 149 6.29 6.15 2.92
N ILE A 150 5.05 5.90 3.32
CA ILE A 150 3.87 6.40 2.64
C ILE A 150 3.22 7.49 3.50
N ASP A 151 2.86 8.61 2.87
CA ASP A 151 1.95 9.62 3.44
C ASP A 151 0.89 10.00 2.38
N GLU A 152 -0.31 9.47 2.55
CA GLU A 152 -1.42 9.69 1.62
C GLU A 152 -2.06 11.08 1.75
N SER A 153 -1.61 11.91 2.71
CA SER A 153 -2.13 13.27 2.90
C SER A 153 -1.49 14.33 2.02
N VAL A 154 -0.36 14.01 1.39
CA VAL A 154 0.36 14.89 0.45
C VAL A 154 0.21 14.41 -0.99
N GLY A 155 0.45 15.33 -1.92
CA GLY A 155 0.53 15.03 -3.35
C GLY A 155 1.82 14.28 -3.72
N HIS A 156 1.84 13.68 -4.90
CA HIS A 156 3.03 13.01 -5.44
C HIS A 156 4.11 13.99 -5.95
N LEU A 157 3.79 15.28 -6.01
CA LEU A 157 4.69 16.35 -6.45
C LEU A 157 5.26 17.19 -5.31
N ASP A 158 4.87 16.92 -4.05
CA ASP A 158 5.32 17.69 -2.89
C ASP A 158 6.73 17.23 -2.47
N GLN A 159 7.74 17.48 -3.29
CA GLN A 159 9.06 16.83 -3.15
C GLN A 159 9.88 17.39 -1.99
N GLY A 160 10.37 16.50 -1.13
CA GLY A 160 11.40 16.91 -0.18
C GLY A 160 12.14 15.77 0.49
N TYR A 161 13.26 16.12 1.10
CA TYR A 161 14.17 15.19 1.77
C TYR A 161 14.83 15.83 3.00
N PRO A 162 15.31 15.02 3.97
CA PRO A 162 16.05 15.52 5.12
C PRO A 162 17.31 16.29 4.74
N GLY A 163 17.45 17.49 5.30
CA GLY A 163 18.56 18.41 5.00
C GLY A 163 18.22 19.48 3.96
N GLN A 164 17.06 19.41 3.30
CA GLN A 164 16.52 20.52 2.52
C GLN A 164 16.10 21.67 3.45
N THR A 165 16.28 22.92 2.99
CA THR A 165 15.92 24.11 3.76
C THR A 165 14.45 24.08 4.18
N GLY A 166 14.22 24.11 5.50
CA GLY A 166 12.89 24.13 6.10
C GLY A 166 12.19 22.77 6.13
N TRP A 167 12.84 21.68 5.74
CA TRP A 167 12.23 20.35 5.78
C TRP A 167 12.00 19.86 7.24
N PRO A 168 10.90 19.16 7.54
CA PRO A 168 9.71 18.95 6.68
C PRO A 168 8.67 20.08 6.83
N ALA A 169 8.92 21.09 7.67
CA ALA A 169 7.98 22.18 7.96
C ALA A 169 7.60 23.05 6.74
N ASN A 170 8.38 22.98 5.67
CA ASN A 170 8.08 23.56 4.36
C ASN A 170 6.95 22.83 3.60
N GLY A 171 6.43 21.72 4.15
CA GLY A 171 5.31 20.95 3.60
C GLY A 171 5.73 20.01 2.47
N LEU A 172 7.02 19.73 2.34
CA LEU A 172 7.59 19.01 1.22
C LEU A 172 8.17 17.64 1.67
N HIS A 173 7.54 16.56 1.20
CA HIS A 173 8.00 15.17 1.27
C HIS A 173 7.17 14.30 0.32
N TYR A 174 7.77 13.26 -0.27
CA TYR A 174 7.06 12.42 -1.23
C TYR A 174 5.91 11.62 -0.57
N GLN A 175 4.77 11.54 -1.26
CA GLN A 175 3.67 10.62 -0.89
C GLN A 175 4.13 9.16 -0.78
N ASN A 176 5.10 8.77 -1.61
CA ASN A 176 5.70 7.45 -1.62
C ASN A 176 7.22 7.62 -1.77
N SER A 177 7.95 7.31 -0.71
CA SER A 177 9.42 7.39 -0.68
C SER A 177 10.01 6.02 -0.35
N LEU A 178 11.07 5.64 -1.06
CA LEU A 178 11.94 4.56 -0.60
C LEU A 178 12.92 5.15 0.42
N LEU A 179 12.90 4.63 1.66
CA LEU A 179 13.85 5.03 2.69
C LEU A 179 15.23 4.47 2.36
N GLN A 180 16.01 5.18 1.55
CA GLN A 180 17.33 4.77 1.05
C GLN A 180 18.26 4.41 2.22
N ALA A 181 18.64 3.14 2.30
CA ALA A 181 19.32 2.58 3.47
C ALA A 181 20.69 3.22 3.80
N ASP A 182 21.32 3.88 2.83
CA ASP A 182 22.58 4.62 3.02
C ASP A 182 22.40 6.08 3.48
N GLY A 183 21.17 6.61 3.47
CA GLY A 183 20.87 7.97 3.88
C GLY A 183 21.36 9.07 2.94
N ASN A 184 21.73 8.73 1.71
CA ASN A 184 22.24 9.70 0.77
C ASN A 184 21.14 10.51 0.06
N TYR A 185 19.92 9.97 -0.05
CA TYR A 185 18.78 10.63 -0.70
C TYR A 185 19.08 11.05 -2.15
N GLU A 186 19.84 10.25 -2.90
CA GLU A 186 20.25 10.61 -4.26
C GLU A 186 19.07 10.69 -5.22
N MET A 187 18.03 9.87 -5.02
CA MET A 187 16.83 9.94 -5.85
C MET A 187 16.08 11.25 -5.63
N GLU A 188 15.89 11.68 -4.38
CA GLU A 188 15.23 12.94 -4.05
C GLU A 188 16.07 14.17 -4.41
N LYS A 189 17.41 14.01 -4.51
CA LYS A 189 18.35 15.07 -4.91
C LYS A 189 18.65 15.10 -6.41
N ASN A 190 17.95 14.30 -7.23
CA ASN A 190 18.17 14.15 -8.66
C ASN A 190 19.65 13.83 -9.02
N GLN A 191 20.27 12.91 -8.26
CA GLN A 191 21.65 12.49 -8.47
C GLN A 191 21.75 11.13 -9.14
N ASN A 192 20.81 10.21 -8.87
CA ASN A 192 20.69 8.93 -9.55
C ASN A 192 19.24 8.40 -9.50
N ARG A 193 18.98 7.29 -10.19
CA ARG A 193 17.66 6.60 -10.19
C ARG A 193 17.64 5.37 -9.31
N GLY A 194 18.39 5.42 -8.22
CA GLY A 194 18.63 4.32 -7.30
C GLY A 194 19.91 3.55 -7.59
N ASN A 195 20.43 2.89 -6.57
CA ASN A 195 21.66 2.12 -6.54
C ASN A 195 21.61 1.04 -5.43
N GLY A 196 22.66 0.22 -5.32
CA GLY A 196 22.68 -0.91 -4.37
C GLY A 196 22.79 -0.52 -2.89
N GLY A 197 23.07 0.75 -2.58
CA GLY A 197 23.08 1.33 -1.23
C GLY A 197 21.69 1.62 -0.67
N ASP A 198 20.66 1.70 -1.53
CA ASP A 198 19.32 2.10 -1.10
C ASP A 198 18.54 0.98 -0.40
N VAL A 199 18.98 -0.27 -0.54
CA VAL A 199 18.29 -1.46 0.00
C VAL A 199 18.93 -1.96 1.29
N TYR A 200 18.11 -2.32 2.27
CA TYR A 200 18.58 -2.83 3.55
C TYR A 200 19.13 -4.24 3.41
N GLN A 201 20.31 -4.46 3.99
CA GLN A 201 21.10 -5.67 3.91
C GLN A 201 21.24 -6.34 5.28
N PRO A 202 21.70 -7.61 5.32
CA PRO A 202 21.96 -8.26 6.59
C PRO A 202 22.90 -7.44 7.49
N GLY A 203 22.52 -7.28 8.76
CA GLY A 203 23.24 -6.48 9.76
C GLY A 203 22.89 -4.98 9.77
N MET A 204 22.05 -4.49 8.87
CA MET A 204 21.56 -3.11 8.90
C MET A 204 20.33 -2.98 9.81
N SER A 205 20.01 -1.74 10.17
CA SER A 205 18.82 -1.39 10.96
C SER A 205 18.35 0.02 10.62
N ILE A 206 17.06 0.28 10.83
CA ILE A 206 16.48 1.62 10.85
C ILE A 206 15.64 1.77 12.12
N GLY A 207 15.68 2.95 12.73
CA GLY A 207 14.94 3.28 13.94
C GLY A 207 14.48 4.73 13.92
N PRO A 208 13.90 5.23 15.02
CA PRO A 208 13.52 6.64 15.14
C PRO A 208 14.77 7.54 15.19
N SER A 209 14.57 8.86 15.08
CA SER A 209 15.68 9.81 15.29
C SER A 209 16.32 9.62 16.67
N ALA A 210 17.64 9.77 16.74
CA ALA A 210 18.42 9.52 17.96
C ALA A 210 18.51 10.75 18.86
N PHE A 211 18.36 11.95 18.31
CA PHE A 211 18.55 13.21 19.06
C PHE A 211 17.25 13.72 19.68
N ALA A 212 17.35 14.59 20.68
CA ALA A 212 16.19 15.18 21.35
C ALA A 212 15.32 16.00 20.37
N ASP A 213 15.97 16.71 19.45
CA ASP A 213 15.32 17.32 18.30
C ASP A 213 15.42 16.36 17.10
N PRO A 214 14.28 15.79 16.64
CA PRO A 214 14.23 14.84 15.55
C PRO A 214 14.81 15.34 14.22
N ALA A 215 14.88 16.66 14.02
CA ALA A 215 15.44 17.25 12.81
C ALA A 215 16.94 16.94 12.62
N ASN A 216 17.62 16.45 13.66
CA ASN A 216 19.04 16.09 13.61
C ASN A 216 19.28 14.61 13.22
N GLY A 217 18.22 13.84 12.98
CA GLY A 217 18.33 12.47 12.48
C GLY A 217 18.80 11.43 13.53
N PRO A 218 19.51 10.36 13.13
CA PRO A 218 19.98 10.07 11.77
C PRO A 218 18.83 9.88 10.78
N PHE A 219 19.13 10.00 9.48
CA PHE A 219 18.18 9.78 8.38
C PHE A 219 18.74 8.71 7.40
N PRO A 220 17.88 7.88 6.77
CA PRO A 220 16.46 7.76 7.06
C PRO A 220 16.20 7.23 8.47
N ASN A 221 15.00 7.52 8.96
CA ASN A 221 14.48 7.00 10.21
C ASN A 221 13.00 6.65 10.06
N THR A 222 12.44 6.04 11.10
CA THR A 222 11.03 5.65 11.16
C THR A 222 10.13 6.75 11.73
N ASP A 223 10.62 7.97 11.94
CA ASP A 223 9.78 9.04 12.49
C ASP A 223 8.67 9.43 11.51
N SER A 224 7.53 9.85 12.04
CA SER A 224 6.49 10.51 11.26
C SER A 224 6.97 11.91 10.86
N TYR A 225 6.71 12.33 9.63
CA TYR A 225 6.91 13.73 9.18
C TYR A 225 5.62 14.36 8.67
N LYS A 226 4.48 13.67 8.78
CA LYS A 226 3.20 14.11 8.25
C LYS A 226 2.81 15.49 8.76
N GLY A 227 2.29 16.31 7.84
CA GLY A 227 1.90 17.69 8.12
C GLY A 227 3.07 18.62 8.45
N GLY A 228 4.30 18.23 8.08
CA GLY A 228 5.51 19.01 8.32
C GLY A 228 5.99 18.98 9.76
N VAL A 229 5.55 18.01 10.57
CA VAL A 229 5.90 17.89 11.98
C VAL A 229 6.59 16.56 12.23
N LEU A 230 7.85 16.60 12.67
CA LEU A 230 8.59 15.41 13.04
C LEU A 230 8.10 14.86 14.39
N THR A 231 7.64 13.62 14.40
CA THR A 231 7.20 12.90 15.61
C THR A 231 7.86 11.53 15.67
N LYS A 232 8.56 11.25 16.78
CA LYS A 232 9.18 9.94 17.00
C LYS A 232 8.11 8.86 17.14
N THR A 233 8.29 7.76 16.42
CA THR A 233 7.37 6.62 16.44
C THR A 233 7.83 5.51 17.40
N ASP A 234 9.09 5.57 17.84
CA ASP A 234 9.79 4.52 18.58
C ASP A 234 9.80 3.15 17.88
N ILE A 235 9.57 3.13 16.56
CA ILE A 235 9.59 1.90 15.76
C ILE A 235 11.02 1.60 15.35
N THR A 236 11.52 0.42 15.66
CA THR A 236 12.78 -0.08 15.12
C THR A 236 12.55 -1.28 14.20
N ILE A 237 13.30 -1.33 13.12
CA ILE A 237 13.40 -2.47 12.21
C ILE A 237 14.89 -2.85 12.18
N ASP A 238 15.22 -3.98 12.78
CA ASP A 238 16.60 -4.41 13.00
C ASP A 238 16.73 -5.93 12.85
N ASN A 239 17.90 -6.46 13.23
CA ASN A 239 18.22 -7.89 13.12
C ASN A 239 17.93 -8.44 11.72
N ILE A 240 18.14 -7.61 10.70
CA ILE A 240 17.94 -7.98 9.31
C ILE A 240 18.97 -9.06 8.98
N VAL A 241 18.51 -10.23 8.55
CA VAL A 241 19.35 -11.36 8.17
C VAL A 241 18.78 -12.05 6.93
N ALA A 242 19.65 -12.61 6.09
CA ALA A 242 19.24 -13.41 4.95
C ALA A 242 18.92 -14.86 5.38
N ASN A 243 17.85 -15.42 4.83
CA ASN A 243 17.47 -16.82 4.97
C ASN A 243 17.18 -17.41 3.57
N GLY A 244 18.23 -17.83 2.86
CA GLY A 244 18.12 -18.14 1.43
C GLY A 244 17.80 -16.88 0.62
N GLU A 245 16.72 -16.93 -0.18
CA GLU A 245 16.20 -15.77 -0.90
C GLU A 245 15.29 -14.87 -0.03
N ASN A 246 14.95 -15.31 1.18
CA ASN A 246 14.10 -14.56 2.12
C ASN A 246 14.95 -13.63 2.99
N PHE A 247 14.27 -12.67 3.61
CA PHE A 247 14.83 -11.83 4.67
C PHE A 247 14.03 -11.99 5.95
N VAL A 248 14.73 -12.23 7.06
CA VAL A 248 14.14 -12.19 8.40
C VAL A 248 14.56 -10.87 9.06
N PHE A 249 13.63 -10.23 9.75
CA PHE A 249 13.87 -8.98 10.47
C PHE A 249 13.02 -8.93 11.74
N SER A 250 13.44 -8.12 12.70
CA SER A 250 12.69 -7.84 13.91
C SER A 250 12.05 -6.45 13.80
N VAL A 251 10.81 -6.33 14.27
CA VAL A 251 10.17 -5.03 14.49
C VAL A 251 9.96 -4.87 15.98
N SER A 252 10.32 -3.70 16.52
CA SER A 252 9.97 -3.33 17.89
C SER A 252 9.22 -2.01 17.89
N PHE A 253 8.15 -1.96 18.67
CA PHE A 253 7.52 -0.70 19.08
C PHE A 253 8.10 -0.33 20.44
N GLY A 254 8.48 0.93 20.63
CA GLY A 254 8.87 1.44 21.94
C GLY A 254 7.81 1.06 22.97
N GLU A 255 8.23 0.74 24.19
CA GLU A 255 7.28 0.53 25.28
C GLU A 255 6.47 1.82 25.42
N THR A 256 5.25 1.86 24.87
CA THR A 256 4.22 2.74 25.43
C THR A 256 4.20 2.34 26.88
N ALA A 257 4.69 3.21 27.77
CA ALA A 257 4.55 3.00 29.19
C ALA A 257 3.09 2.60 29.41
N ALA A 258 2.86 1.31 29.71
CA ALA A 258 1.57 0.89 30.18
C ALA A 258 1.23 1.87 31.30
N PRO A 259 0.00 2.40 31.40
CA PRO A 259 -0.35 3.21 32.56
C PRO A 259 0.04 2.36 33.76
N VAL A 260 1.06 2.83 34.50
CA VAL A 260 1.59 2.13 35.65
C VAL A 260 0.43 2.11 36.61
N THR A 261 -0.36 1.04 36.54
CA THR A 261 -1.44 0.82 37.46
C THR A 261 -0.66 0.47 38.71
N ALA A 262 -0.55 1.45 39.62
CA ALA A 262 0.19 1.28 40.85
C ALA A 262 -0.18 -0.10 41.43
N PRO A 263 0.80 -0.93 41.83
CA PRO A 263 0.49 -2.24 42.39
C PRO A 263 -0.55 -2.04 43.49
N PRO A 264 -1.63 -2.85 43.53
CA PRO A 264 -2.68 -2.66 44.52
C PRO A 264 -2.03 -2.61 45.89
N THR A 265 -2.23 -1.50 46.59
CA THR A 265 -1.70 -1.31 47.93
C THR A 265 -2.23 -2.43 48.80
N MET A 266 -1.34 -3.31 49.28
CA MET A 266 -1.69 -4.46 50.13
C MET A 266 -2.15 -4.06 51.56
N PHE A 267 -2.52 -2.80 51.78
CA PHE A 267 -2.96 -2.33 53.09
C PHE A 267 -4.18 -1.42 52.98
N PRO A 268 -5.30 -1.73 53.69
CA PRO A 268 -6.43 -0.84 53.76
C PRO A 268 -6.06 0.41 54.57
N THR A 269 -6.06 1.58 53.92
CA THR A 269 -5.89 2.87 54.59
C THR A 269 -7.13 3.14 55.46
N LYS A 270 -6.97 3.05 56.77
CA LYS A 270 -7.98 3.49 57.75
C LYS A 270 -7.89 5.00 57.96
N THR A 271 -8.59 5.77 57.13
CA THR A 271 -9.14 7.07 57.56
C THR A 271 -10.23 7.55 56.59
N PRO A 272 -11.45 7.89 57.07
CA PRO A 272 -12.51 8.40 56.21
C PRO A 272 -12.23 9.84 55.75
N THR A 273 -12.38 10.06 54.45
CA THR A 273 -12.36 11.37 53.79
C THR A 273 -13.53 12.23 54.28
N ALA A 274 -13.24 13.49 54.64
CA ALA A 274 -14.23 14.48 55.02
C ALA A 274 -15.20 14.80 53.85
N ALA A 275 -16.46 15.06 54.19
CA ALA A 275 -17.56 15.29 53.26
C ALA A 275 -17.33 16.50 52.32
N PRO A 276 -17.99 16.52 51.13
CA PRO A 276 -17.85 17.60 50.17
C PRO A 276 -18.50 18.90 50.69
N VAL A 277 -17.77 20.01 50.63
CA VAL A 277 -18.30 21.34 50.94
C VAL A 277 -19.04 21.87 49.70
N THR A 278 -20.34 22.11 49.84
CA THR A 278 -21.18 22.75 48.82
C THR A 278 -21.02 24.27 48.89
N SER A 279 -20.50 24.90 47.84
CA SER A 279 -20.60 26.34 47.63
C SER A 279 -21.80 26.67 46.71
N PRO A 280 -22.63 27.69 47.02
CA PRO A 280 -23.79 28.06 46.22
C PRO A 280 -23.42 28.93 45.00
N PRO A 281 -24.21 28.91 43.91
CA PRO A 281 -23.95 29.70 42.71
C PRO A 281 -24.45 31.14 42.87
N THR A 282 -23.61 32.11 42.51
CA THR A 282 -23.94 33.55 42.51
C THR A 282 -24.20 34.07 41.09
N LYS A 283 -25.45 34.51 40.88
CA LYS A 283 -25.99 35.64 40.08
C LYS A 283 -25.38 36.05 38.71
N SER A 284 -26.28 36.09 37.72
CA SER A 284 -26.31 36.85 36.44
C SER A 284 -25.87 38.34 36.58
N PRO A 285 -25.30 39.03 35.55
CA PRO A 285 -26.12 39.64 34.46
C PRO A 285 -25.48 39.78 33.04
N THR A 286 -26.35 39.66 32.02
CA THR A 286 -26.60 40.53 30.84
C THR A 286 -25.45 41.16 30.02
N LYS A 287 -25.41 40.91 28.70
CA LYS A 287 -25.72 41.89 27.61
C LYS A 287 -25.44 41.31 26.21
N THR A 288 -26.41 41.53 25.31
CA THR A 288 -26.37 41.37 23.87
C THR A 288 -25.31 42.28 23.21
N PRO A 289 -24.62 41.83 22.15
CA PRO A 289 -24.05 42.72 21.17
C PRO A 289 -24.79 42.60 19.82
N THR A 290 -25.39 43.72 19.40
CA THR A 290 -25.78 44.03 18.03
C THR A 290 -24.68 44.89 17.42
N VAL A 291 -24.02 44.44 16.34
CA VAL A 291 -23.66 45.31 15.22
C VAL A 291 -23.36 44.50 13.95
N THR A 292 -24.00 44.94 12.89
CA THR A 292 -23.94 44.56 11.48
C THR A 292 -22.54 44.76 10.88
N PRO A 293 -22.02 43.85 10.04
CA PRO A 293 -20.94 44.19 9.12
C PRO A 293 -21.47 44.65 7.75
N THR A 294 -20.82 45.72 7.30
CA THR A 294 -20.99 46.52 6.09
C THR A 294 -20.95 45.69 4.79
N VAL A 295 -21.80 46.09 3.85
CA VAL A 295 -21.79 45.63 2.45
C VAL A 295 -20.53 46.16 1.75
N SER A 296 -19.76 45.26 1.13
CA SER A 296 -18.82 45.59 0.07
C SER A 296 -19.10 44.69 -1.14
N GLN A 297 -19.49 45.32 -2.24
CA GLN A 297 -19.50 44.75 -3.60
C GLN A 297 -18.04 44.80 -4.11
N ALA A 298 -17.49 43.89 -4.92
CA ALA A 298 -18.06 42.95 -5.88
C ALA A 298 -17.09 41.75 -6.10
N PRO A 299 -17.59 40.53 -6.37
CA PRO A 299 -16.78 39.43 -6.88
C PRO A 299 -16.80 39.37 -8.41
N THR A 300 -15.61 39.18 -8.98
CA THR A 300 -15.36 38.96 -10.41
C THR A 300 -16.07 37.71 -10.92
N GLN A 301 -16.62 37.80 -12.13
CA GLN A 301 -17.34 36.73 -12.82
C GLN A 301 -16.41 35.61 -13.30
N SER A 302 -16.70 34.38 -12.90
CA SER A 302 -16.72 33.19 -13.77
C SER A 302 -17.34 32.01 -13.01
N PRO A 303 -18.59 31.63 -13.29
CA PRO A 303 -19.21 30.44 -12.71
C PRO A 303 -18.99 29.24 -13.63
N THR A 304 -18.63 28.09 -13.06
CA THR A 304 -19.07 26.82 -13.65
C THR A 304 -19.80 26.03 -12.58
N SER A 305 -21.06 25.75 -12.88
CA SER A 305 -22.05 25.09 -12.06
C SER A 305 -21.71 23.63 -11.84
N SER A 306 -21.73 23.20 -10.58
CA SER A 306 -22.05 21.81 -10.22
C SER A 306 -23.43 21.45 -10.78
N PRO A 307 -23.62 20.25 -11.34
CA PRO A 307 -24.92 19.61 -11.31
C PRO A 307 -24.89 18.47 -10.29
N THR A 308 -25.65 18.67 -9.21
CA THR A 308 -26.13 17.59 -8.36
C THR A 308 -27.30 16.89 -9.06
N LYS A 309 -27.21 15.58 -9.27
CA LYS A 309 -28.31 14.62 -9.05
C LYS A 309 -27.78 13.18 -9.02
N ALA A 310 -28.41 12.38 -8.17
CA ALA A 310 -28.02 11.04 -7.71
C ALA A 310 -27.55 10.07 -8.81
N PRO A 311 -26.64 9.12 -8.48
CA PRO A 311 -26.21 8.11 -9.43
C PRO A 311 -27.38 7.21 -9.87
N THR A 312 -27.50 7.05 -11.19
CA THR A 312 -28.33 6.03 -11.85
C THR A 312 -27.97 4.64 -11.29
N PRO A 313 -28.94 3.74 -11.04
CA PRO A 313 -28.61 2.38 -10.59
C PRO A 313 -27.74 1.66 -11.63
N PRO A 314 -26.84 0.76 -11.19
CA PRO A 314 -25.92 0.03 -12.07
C PRO A 314 -26.68 -0.76 -13.15
N PRO A 315 -26.03 -1.05 -14.29
CA PRO A 315 -26.66 -1.68 -15.44
C PRO A 315 -27.29 -3.03 -15.07
N THR A 316 -28.49 -3.27 -15.57
CA THR A 316 -29.25 -4.51 -15.37
C THR A 316 -28.48 -5.70 -15.96
N LEU A 317 -28.17 -6.69 -15.11
CA LEU A 317 -27.65 -8.00 -15.53
C LEU A 317 -28.64 -8.69 -16.47
N LYS A 318 -28.14 -9.54 -17.39
CA LYS A 318 -29.00 -10.49 -18.12
C LYS A 318 -29.70 -11.36 -17.06
N PRO A 319 -30.99 -11.71 -17.22
CA PRO A 319 -31.74 -12.41 -16.17
C PRO A 319 -31.05 -13.71 -15.77
N ASP A 320 -31.05 -13.97 -14.46
CA ASP A 320 -30.47 -15.15 -13.84
C ASP A 320 -30.96 -16.44 -14.55
N GLY A 321 -30.02 -17.33 -14.91
CA GLY A 321 -30.30 -18.64 -15.53
C GLY A 321 -29.80 -18.87 -16.96
N ALA A 322 -28.90 -18.04 -17.50
CA ALA A 322 -28.30 -18.32 -18.82
C ALA A 322 -27.20 -19.40 -18.73
N SER A 323 -27.31 -20.43 -19.59
CA SER A 323 -26.39 -21.57 -19.66
C SER A 323 -25.02 -21.21 -20.26
N CYS A 324 -23.93 -21.74 -19.68
CA CYS A 324 -22.58 -21.61 -20.25
C CYS A 324 -22.43 -22.56 -21.46
N SER A 325 -21.78 -22.10 -22.53
CA SER A 325 -21.87 -22.72 -23.87
C SER A 325 -20.70 -23.65 -24.19
N SER A 326 -19.62 -23.63 -23.41
CA SER A 326 -18.48 -24.53 -23.60
C SER A 326 -17.63 -24.73 -22.33
N GLY A 327 -16.98 -25.89 -22.22
CA GLY A 327 -16.17 -26.28 -21.04
C GLY A 327 -14.94 -25.42 -20.77
N THR A 328 -14.52 -24.57 -21.70
CA THR A 328 -13.42 -23.60 -21.52
C THR A 328 -13.82 -22.39 -20.66
N GLU A 329 -15.09 -22.28 -20.26
CA GLU A 329 -15.64 -21.17 -19.45
C GLU A 329 -15.68 -21.44 -17.93
N CYS A 330 -15.30 -22.65 -17.46
CA CYS A 330 -15.25 -23.01 -16.03
C CYS A 330 -13.80 -23.12 -15.54
N GLN A 331 -13.39 -22.24 -14.61
CA GLN A 331 -12.19 -22.42 -13.79
C GLN A 331 -12.63 -22.30 -12.33
N SER A 332 -12.33 -23.32 -11.50
CA SER A 332 -12.68 -23.36 -10.07
C SER A 332 -14.19 -23.26 -9.75
N GLY A 333 -15.05 -23.95 -10.52
CA GLY A 333 -16.46 -24.15 -10.17
C GLY A 333 -17.39 -22.95 -10.35
N LEU A 334 -16.96 -21.86 -11.00
CA LEU A 334 -17.79 -20.68 -11.29
C LEU A 334 -17.67 -20.29 -12.78
N CYS A 335 -18.79 -19.96 -13.42
CA CYS A 335 -18.77 -19.28 -14.73
C CYS A 335 -18.45 -17.80 -14.51
N ARG A 336 -17.45 -17.27 -15.23
CA ARG A 336 -17.17 -15.83 -15.22
C ARG A 336 -18.32 -15.06 -15.90
N THR A 337 -18.99 -14.18 -15.15
CA THR A 337 -19.35 -12.87 -15.68
C THR A 337 -18.33 -11.85 -15.18
N THR A 338 -18.08 -10.80 -15.95
CA THR A 338 -17.27 -9.66 -15.55
C THR A 338 -17.85 -8.98 -14.29
N GLY A 339 -17.37 -9.35 -13.10
CA GLY A 339 -17.76 -8.76 -11.80
C GLY A 339 -17.49 -9.70 -10.61
N PRO A 340 -17.23 -9.17 -9.39
CA PRO A 340 -16.73 -9.95 -8.26
C PRO A 340 -17.81 -10.86 -7.66
N ALA A 341 -17.39 -12.08 -7.31
CA ALA A 341 -18.18 -13.02 -6.54
C ALA A 341 -18.51 -12.43 -5.16
N SER A 342 -19.80 -12.36 -4.82
CA SER A 342 -20.23 -12.22 -3.43
C SER A 342 -20.77 -13.56 -2.93
N GLU A 343 -20.47 -13.80 -1.67
CA GLU A 343 -20.67 -14.99 -0.87
C GLU A 343 -22.08 -15.61 -0.97
N ARG A 344 -22.14 -16.92 -1.20
CA ARG A 344 -22.83 -17.91 -0.34
C ARG A 344 -22.90 -19.30 -0.99
N GLY A 345 -22.45 -20.29 -0.22
CA GLY A 345 -23.28 -21.46 0.13
C GLY A 345 -23.51 -22.54 -0.92
N CYS A 346 -22.97 -23.72 -0.62
CA CYS A 346 -23.46 -24.99 -1.15
C CYS A 346 -24.99 -25.13 -0.92
N TYR A 347 -25.73 -25.61 -1.93
CA TYR A 347 -27.06 -26.19 -1.72
C TYR A 347 -27.05 -27.67 -2.13
N SER A 348 -27.55 -28.50 -1.23
CA SER A 348 -27.79 -29.93 -1.40
C SER A 348 -29.13 -30.22 -2.09
N GLU A 349 -29.11 -31.30 -2.88
CA GLU A 349 -30.17 -32.25 -3.25
C GLU A 349 -31.61 -31.77 -3.43
N GLY A 350 -32.11 -31.93 -4.66
CA GLY A 350 -33.54 -32.11 -4.89
C GLY A 350 -34.02 -31.67 -6.27
N GLY A 351 -33.73 -32.45 -7.31
CA GLY A 351 -34.60 -32.60 -8.48
C GLY A 351 -34.57 -31.52 -9.56
N GLY A 352 -34.19 -31.95 -10.77
CA GLY A 352 -34.78 -31.41 -12.00
C GLY A 352 -33.91 -30.45 -12.83
N GLY A 353 -33.10 -31.04 -13.72
CA GLY A 353 -32.78 -30.50 -15.06
C GLY A 353 -32.28 -29.07 -15.16
N GLY A 354 -30.95 -28.88 -15.13
CA GLY A 354 -30.30 -27.66 -15.58
C GLY A 354 -28.79 -27.76 -15.41
N GLY A 355 -28.04 -27.76 -16.52
CA GLY A 355 -26.59 -27.89 -16.51
C GLY A 355 -25.90 -26.72 -15.82
N GLY A 356 -25.20 -27.00 -14.72
CA GLY A 356 -24.25 -26.13 -14.04
C GLY A 356 -23.06 -26.94 -13.53
N CYS A 357 -21.88 -26.31 -13.41
CA CYS A 357 -20.65 -26.94 -12.93
C CYS A 357 -20.88 -27.47 -11.50
N THR A 358 -21.06 -28.80 -11.36
CA THR A 358 -21.40 -29.46 -10.09
C THR A 358 -20.10 -29.86 -9.41
N LEU A 359 -19.77 -29.25 -8.27
CA LEU A 359 -18.67 -29.72 -7.43
C LEU A 359 -19.04 -31.07 -6.81
N LEU A 360 -18.05 -31.96 -6.74
CA LEU A 360 -18.24 -33.34 -6.32
C LEU A 360 -18.29 -33.46 -4.79
N ALA A 361 -19.25 -34.25 -4.30
CA ALA A 361 -19.41 -34.54 -2.88
C ALA A 361 -18.27 -35.41 -2.33
N LYS A 362 -18.09 -35.43 -1.01
CA LYS A 362 -17.15 -36.31 -0.30
C LYS A 362 -17.27 -37.77 -0.79
N ASN A 363 -16.13 -38.43 -0.97
CA ASN A 363 -15.93 -39.76 -1.56
C ASN A 363 -16.23 -39.91 -3.07
N SER A 364 -16.56 -38.83 -3.79
CA SER A 364 -16.67 -38.89 -5.25
C SER A 364 -15.30 -38.98 -5.93
N ALA A 365 -15.22 -39.64 -7.08
CA ALA A 365 -13.98 -39.76 -7.84
C ALA A 365 -13.58 -38.41 -8.46
N CYS A 366 -12.35 -37.96 -8.28
CA CYS A 366 -11.84 -36.66 -8.73
C CYS A 366 -10.45 -36.77 -9.36
N ASN A 367 -10.05 -35.78 -10.15
CA ASN A 367 -8.71 -35.72 -10.78
C ASN A 367 -7.87 -34.55 -10.25
N VAL A 368 -8.50 -33.44 -9.89
CA VAL A 368 -7.83 -32.25 -9.34
C VAL A 368 -8.59 -31.69 -8.14
N ASN A 369 -7.89 -30.96 -7.27
CA ASN A 369 -8.45 -30.36 -6.06
C ASN A 369 -9.71 -29.50 -6.31
N GLY A 370 -9.76 -28.83 -7.47
CA GLY A 370 -10.89 -28.01 -7.88
C GLY A 370 -12.17 -28.78 -8.22
N ASP A 371 -12.14 -30.12 -8.29
CA ASP A 371 -13.32 -30.94 -8.55
C ASP A 371 -14.20 -31.12 -7.30
N CYS A 372 -13.65 -30.90 -6.09
CA CYS A 372 -14.27 -31.28 -4.82
C CYS A 372 -14.86 -30.07 -4.07
N CYS A 373 -16.02 -30.24 -3.42
CA CYS A 373 -16.64 -29.17 -2.61
C CYS A 373 -15.76 -28.68 -1.45
N SER A 374 -14.89 -29.53 -0.91
CA SER A 374 -13.92 -29.18 0.14
C SER A 374 -12.63 -28.57 -0.38
N GLY A 375 -12.45 -28.50 -1.71
CA GLY A 375 -11.24 -28.04 -2.36
C GLY A 375 -10.05 -29.02 -2.32
N VAL A 376 -10.25 -30.27 -1.91
CA VAL A 376 -9.18 -31.28 -1.81
C VAL A 376 -9.58 -32.59 -2.48
N CYS A 377 -8.82 -32.97 -3.51
CA CYS A 377 -8.85 -34.27 -4.16
C CYS A 377 -7.60 -35.04 -3.76
N LYS A 378 -7.75 -36.13 -2.99
CA LYS A 378 -6.58 -36.90 -2.56
C LYS A 378 -5.99 -37.70 -3.71
N THR A 379 -4.74 -37.42 -4.04
CA THR A 379 -3.97 -38.13 -5.08
C THR A 379 -3.75 -39.61 -4.78
N SER A 380 -3.90 -40.04 -3.52
CA SER A 380 -3.72 -41.44 -3.13
C SER A 380 -4.87 -42.35 -3.55
N ASN A 381 -6.08 -41.81 -3.72
CA ASN A 381 -7.27 -42.60 -4.05
C ASN A 381 -8.20 -41.92 -5.06
N ASN A 382 -7.81 -40.75 -5.59
CA ASN A 382 -8.58 -39.93 -6.50
C ASN A 382 -10.00 -39.69 -5.99
N ARG A 383 -10.15 -39.35 -4.71
CA ARG A 383 -11.47 -39.04 -4.12
C ARG A 383 -11.49 -37.74 -3.32
N CYS A 384 -12.65 -37.08 -3.35
CA CYS A 384 -12.94 -35.87 -2.60
C CYS A 384 -13.08 -36.16 -1.11
N GLU A 385 -12.52 -35.32 -0.22
CA GLU A 385 -12.60 -35.52 1.24
C GLU A 385 -13.37 -34.45 2.00
#